data_AF-A0A1D7XVX6-F1
#
_entry.id   AF-A0A1D7XVX6-F1
#
_cell.length_a   1.000
_cell.length_b   1.000
_cell.length_c   1.000
_cell.angle_alpha   90.00
_cell.angle_beta   90.00
_cell.angle_gamma   90.00
#
_symmetry.space_group_name_H-M   'P 1'
#
loop_
_entity.id
_entity.type
_entity.pdbx_description
1 polymer ?
#
loop_
_entity_poly.entity_id
_entity_poly.type
_entity_poly.pdbx_seq_one_letter_code
_entity_poly.pdbx_strand_id
1 'polypeptide(L)'
;MFKLFTIFLFFSCAMVCAQTIAIDSSVPVEELIETHLFDGCIEVSNVSSSVNGSVIGLTSFGTFSKSTSNFPFDNGIVLSTGNTNSAGNTVITANLNEGDTNWGTDSDLEDELGITNTFNATSIEFDFISALDKVRFEYILASEEYLQSAYICNNQDVFALLIREASSAGPYTNIANVGPQNDPISPGSIHPEIFGFCSAKN
;
A
#
# COMPACT_ATOMS: atom_id res chain seq x y z
N MET A 1 12.55 -58.46 36.30
CA MET A 1 13.22 -57.73 35.20
C MET A 1 12.57 -56.36 35.13
N PHE A 2 13.17 -55.33 35.75
CA PHE A 2 12.61 -53.97 35.78
C PHE A 2 13.17 -53.18 34.59
N LYS A 3 12.31 -52.70 33.70
CA LYS A 3 12.69 -51.81 32.59
C LYS A 3 12.50 -50.36 33.04
N LEU A 4 13.60 -49.61 33.07
CA LEU A 4 13.60 -48.18 33.35
C LEU A 4 13.30 -47.43 32.05
N PHE A 5 12.24 -46.61 32.03
CA PHE A 5 11.90 -45.74 30.90
C PHE A 5 12.37 -44.32 31.22
N THR A 6 13.34 -43.82 30.48
CA THR A 6 13.82 -42.44 30.60
C THR A 6 13.10 -41.58 29.57
N ILE A 7 12.34 -40.58 30.03
CA ILE A 7 11.71 -39.57 29.17
C ILE A 7 12.69 -38.39 29.06
N PHE A 8 13.11 -38.08 27.84
CA PHE A 8 13.85 -36.86 27.53
C PHE A 8 12.86 -35.76 27.12
N LEU A 9 12.81 -34.66 27.88
CA LEU A 9 12.06 -33.46 27.52
C LEU A 9 13.00 -32.51 26.77
N PHE A 10 12.86 -32.41 25.44
CA PHE A 10 13.57 -31.42 24.63
C PHE A 10 12.80 -30.10 24.70
N PHE A 11 13.35 -29.10 25.40
CA PHE A 11 12.80 -27.74 25.42
C PHE A 11 13.44 -26.93 24.29
N SER A 12 12.88 -26.99 23.09
CA SER A 12 13.29 -26.13 21.98
C SER A 12 12.71 -24.73 22.20
N CYS A 13 13.53 -23.81 22.69
CA CYS A 13 13.20 -22.38 22.65
C CYS A 13 13.28 -21.93 21.19
N ALA A 14 12.15 -21.89 20.49
CA ALA A 14 12.09 -21.27 19.18
C ALA A 14 12.18 -19.75 19.39
N MET A 15 13.28 -19.14 18.94
CA MET A 15 13.31 -17.69 18.78
C MET A 15 12.32 -17.33 17.68
N VAL A 16 11.19 -16.75 18.07
CA VAL A 16 10.25 -16.15 17.11
C VAL A 16 10.79 -14.76 16.81
N CYS A 17 11.52 -14.61 15.71
CA CYS A 17 11.76 -13.28 15.15
C CYS A 17 10.41 -12.74 14.68
N ALA A 18 10.10 -11.46 14.96
CA ALA A 18 9.06 -10.78 14.21
C ALA A 18 9.47 -10.79 12.73
N GLN A 19 8.58 -11.24 11.86
CA GLN A 19 8.87 -11.41 10.44
C GLN A 19 8.19 -10.28 9.70
N THR A 20 8.97 -9.55 8.92
CA THR A 20 8.48 -8.48 8.06
C THR A 20 8.26 -9.00 6.65
N ILE A 21 7.62 -8.19 5.81
CA ILE A 21 7.58 -8.43 4.37
C ILE A 21 8.96 -8.16 3.76
N ALA A 22 9.29 -8.86 2.68
CA ALA A 22 10.48 -8.60 1.88
C ALA A 22 10.09 -7.75 0.68
N ILE A 23 10.70 -6.57 0.54
CA ILE A 23 10.45 -5.60 -0.53
C ILE A 23 11.64 -5.58 -1.49
N ASP A 24 11.34 -5.67 -2.79
CA ASP A 24 12.27 -5.45 -3.88
C ASP A 24 11.83 -4.23 -4.70
N SER A 25 12.60 -3.15 -4.58
CA SER A 25 12.38 -1.89 -5.30
C SER A 25 13.23 -1.78 -6.58
N SER A 26 13.91 -2.86 -6.99
CA SER A 26 14.73 -2.89 -8.21
C SER A 26 13.95 -3.34 -9.46
N VAL A 27 12.73 -3.84 -9.27
CA VAL A 27 11.85 -4.32 -10.34
C VAL A 27 11.34 -3.14 -11.18
N PRO A 28 11.49 -3.17 -12.52
CA PRO A 28 10.94 -2.16 -13.42
C PRO A 28 9.41 -2.05 -13.30
N VAL A 29 8.87 -0.84 -13.53
CA VAL A 29 7.43 -0.59 -13.36
C VAL A 29 6.56 -1.42 -14.29
N GLU A 30 7.03 -1.68 -15.52
CA GLU A 30 6.37 -2.55 -16.48
C GLU A 30 6.23 -3.98 -15.93
N GLU A 31 7.33 -4.54 -15.40
CA GLU A 31 7.34 -5.87 -14.81
C GLU A 31 6.45 -5.95 -13.56
N LEU A 32 6.42 -4.90 -12.74
CA LEU A 32 5.51 -4.83 -11.58
C LEU A 32 4.06 -5.06 -12.00
N ILE A 33 3.57 -4.32 -13.01
CA ILE A 33 2.17 -4.43 -13.41
C ILE A 33 1.89 -5.75 -14.15
N GLU A 34 2.77 -6.15 -15.07
CA GLU A 34 2.55 -7.36 -15.88
C GLU A 34 2.61 -8.66 -15.07
N THR A 35 3.44 -8.72 -14.02
CA THR A 35 3.72 -9.98 -13.31
C THR A 35 3.24 -10.01 -11.86
N HIS A 36 3.05 -8.86 -11.21
CA HIS A 36 2.74 -8.79 -9.78
C HIS A 36 1.37 -8.20 -9.45
N LEU A 37 0.65 -7.58 -10.40
CA LEU A 37 -0.67 -7.00 -10.14
C LEU A 37 -1.84 -7.92 -10.51
N PHE A 38 -1.71 -8.65 -11.61
CA PHE A 38 -2.82 -9.38 -12.21
C PHE A 38 -2.58 -10.89 -12.24
N ASP A 39 -3.54 -11.63 -11.69
CA ASP A 39 -3.72 -13.05 -11.96
C ASP A 39 -4.79 -13.25 -13.03
N GLY A 40 -4.43 -13.76 -14.21
CA GLY A 40 -5.40 -14.18 -15.24
C GLY A 40 -5.16 -13.61 -16.65
N CYS A 41 -6.24 -13.47 -17.41
CA CYS A 41 -6.22 -13.03 -18.82
C CYS A 41 -6.42 -11.52 -18.93
N ILE A 42 -5.42 -10.75 -18.51
CA ILE A 42 -5.37 -9.29 -18.64
C ILE A 42 -4.17 -8.93 -19.52
N GLU A 43 -4.42 -8.16 -20.56
CA GLU A 43 -3.36 -7.53 -21.36
C GLU A 43 -3.11 -6.13 -20.82
N VAL A 44 -1.85 -5.79 -20.60
CA VAL A 44 -1.43 -4.49 -20.07
C VAL A 44 -0.59 -3.77 -21.12
N SER A 45 -0.71 -2.45 -21.19
CA SER A 45 0.13 -1.60 -22.04
C SER A 45 0.29 -0.20 -21.46
N ASN A 46 1.18 0.61 -22.05
CA ASN A 46 1.39 2.01 -21.66
C ASN A 46 1.70 2.21 -20.17
N VAL A 47 2.35 1.24 -19.53
CA VAL A 47 2.72 1.32 -18.12
C VAL A 47 3.70 2.47 -17.90
N SER A 48 3.42 3.32 -16.93
CA SER A 48 4.33 4.39 -16.53
C SER A 48 4.11 4.82 -15.08
N SER A 49 5.13 5.45 -14.50
CA SER A 49 5.02 6.16 -13.22
C SER A 49 5.66 7.53 -13.41
N SER A 50 4.85 8.51 -13.81
CA SER A 50 5.31 9.88 -14.06
C SER A 50 5.45 10.69 -12.78
N VAL A 51 4.68 10.33 -11.74
CA VAL A 51 4.66 10.97 -10.43
C VAL A 51 5.16 9.96 -9.38
N ASN A 52 6.39 10.17 -8.90
CA ASN A 52 7.03 9.31 -7.89
C ASN A 52 8.25 10.00 -7.24
N GLY A 53 8.79 9.36 -6.19
CA GLY A 53 9.89 9.88 -5.38
C GLY A 53 11.26 9.99 -6.07
N SER A 54 11.40 9.57 -7.34
CA SER A 54 12.69 9.67 -8.05
C SER A 54 13.15 11.12 -8.21
N VAL A 55 12.21 12.09 -8.23
CA VAL A 55 12.49 13.54 -8.29
C VAL A 55 13.34 14.02 -7.10
N ILE A 56 13.30 13.32 -5.97
CA ILE A 56 14.15 13.58 -4.80
C ILE A 56 15.14 12.43 -4.51
N GLY A 57 15.30 11.50 -5.45
CA GLY A 57 16.24 10.38 -5.34
C GLY A 57 15.76 9.22 -4.45
N LEU A 58 14.46 9.10 -4.19
CA LEU A 58 13.88 7.97 -3.48
C LEU A 58 13.20 6.98 -4.43
N THR A 59 13.26 5.70 -4.08
CA THR A 59 12.43 4.68 -4.73
C THR A 59 11.14 4.51 -3.93
N SER A 60 10.00 4.74 -4.57
CA SER A 60 8.70 4.91 -3.90
C SER A 60 7.65 3.88 -4.33
N PHE A 61 8.04 2.93 -5.18
CA PHE A 61 7.28 1.74 -5.50
C PHE A 61 8.19 0.52 -5.60
N GLY A 62 7.59 -0.67 -5.56
CA GLY A 62 8.29 -1.95 -5.72
C GLY A 62 7.34 -3.12 -5.61
N THR A 63 7.89 -4.34 -5.53
CA THR A 63 7.11 -5.54 -5.18
C THR A 63 7.42 -5.97 -3.75
N PHE A 64 6.47 -6.62 -3.11
CA PHE A 64 6.69 -7.29 -1.83
C PHE A 64 6.31 -8.77 -1.89
N SER A 65 6.89 -9.55 -1.00
CA SER A 65 6.38 -10.87 -0.60
C SER A 65 6.22 -10.93 0.91
N LYS A 66 5.25 -11.71 1.41
CA LYS A 66 5.12 -11.94 2.85
C LYS A 66 6.33 -12.65 3.47
N SER A 67 7.18 -13.26 2.65
CA SER A 67 8.27 -14.11 3.09
C SER A 67 7.71 -15.20 4.04
N THR A 68 8.22 -15.29 5.27
CA THR A 68 7.70 -16.21 6.29
C THR A 68 6.60 -15.60 7.16
N SER A 69 6.34 -14.29 7.05
CA SER A 69 5.45 -13.54 7.95
C SER A 69 3.97 -13.94 7.83
N ASN A 70 3.17 -13.47 8.79
CA ASN A 70 1.72 -13.60 8.78
C ASN A 70 1.02 -12.45 8.02
N PHE A 71 1.73 -11.76 7.11
CA PHE A 71 1.12 -10.72 6.28
C PHE A 71 -0.01 -11.33 5.43
N PRO A 72 -1.18 -10.66 5.32
CA PRO A 72 -2.38 -11.24 4.72
C PRO A 72 -2.28 -11.45 3.20
N PHE A 73 -1.37 -10.76 2.51
CA PHE A 73 -1.10 -10.95 1.09
C PHE A 73 0.20 -11.72 0.88
N ASP A 74 0.19 -12.74 0.01
CA ASP A 74 1.39 -13.53 -0.26
C ASP A 74 2.49 -12.73 -0.96
N ASN A 75 2.09 -11.87 -1.89
CA ASN A 75 2.92 -10.94 -2.62
C ASN A 75 2.03 -9.86 -3.27
N GLY A 76 2.66 -8.84 -3.86
CA GLY A 76 1.97 -7.81 -4.61
C GLY A 76 2.86 -6.61 -4.89
N ILE A 77 2.25 -5.48 -5.22
CA ILE A 77 2.92 -4.20 -5.42
C ILE A 77 2.79 -3.35 -4.15
N VAL A 78 3.84 -2.60 -3.84
CA VAL A 78 3.82 -1.56 -2.80
C VAL A 78 4.05 -0.20 -3.45
N LEU A 79 3.22 0.77 -3.07
CA LEU A 79 3.43 2.20 -3.31
C LEU A 79 3.66 2.88 -1.96
N SER A 80 4.47 3.94 -1.93
CA SER A 80 4.80 4.65 -0.70
C SER A 80 4.86 6.17 -0.94
N THR A 81 4.51 6.92 0.10
CA THR A 81 4.79 8.37 0.21
C THR A 81 6.20 8.65 0.76
N GLY A 82 7.02 7.60 0.94
CA GLY A 82 8.41 7.65 1.37
C GLY A 82 9.27 6.66 0.57
N ASN A 83 10.36 6.17 1.17
CA ASN A 83 11.18 5.15 0.56
C ASN A 83 10.58 3.76 0.79
N THR A 84 10.28 3.03 -0.28
CA THR A 84 9.72 1.67 -0.18
C THR A 84 10.62 0.70 0.58
N ASN A 85 11.94 0.89 0.57
CA ASN A 85 12.85 0.05 1.35
C ASN A 85 12.66 0.18 2.87
N SER A 86 12.10 1.31 3.33
CA SER A 86 11.81 1.59 4.73
C SER A 86 10.48 0.96 5.19
N ALA A 87 9.64 0.45 4.27
CA ALA A 87 8.29 -0.03 4.59
C ALA A 87 8.22 -1.47 5.14
N GLY A 88 9.29 -2.26 5.06
CA GLY A 88 9.23 -3.66 5.50
C GLY A 88 10.55 -4.40 5.63
N ASN A 89 11.62 -4.04 4.91
CA ASN A 89 12.86 -4.84 4.93
C ASN A 89 13.54 -4.92 6.30
N THR A 90 13.26 -3.97 7.20
CA THR A 90 13.75 -3.97 8.58
C THR A 90 12.72 -3.28 9.47
N VAL A 91 12.69 -3.64 10.75
CA VAL A 91 11.86 -2.93 11.74
C VAL A 91 12.45 -1.56 12.01
N ILE A 92 11.68 -0.52 11.71
CA ILE A 92 12.00 0.87 12.04
C ILE A 92 11.00 1.34 13.10
N THR A 93 11.51 1.78 14.25
CA THR A 93 10.66 2.22 15.38
C THR A 93 10.50 3.74 15.46
N ALA A 94 11.28 4.48 14.68
CA ALA A 94 11.14 5.92 14.57
C ALA A 94 10.07 6.23 13.51
N ASN A 95 9.33 7.32 13.71
CA ASN A 95 8.42 7.83 12.67
C ASN A 95 9.23 8.21 11.44
N LEU A 96 8.72 7.85 10.27
CA LEU A 96 9.31 8.21 8.99
C LEU A 96 8.73 9.54 8.49
N ASN A 97 9.54 10.26 7.72
CA ASN A 97 9.14 11.47 7.00
C ASN A 97 10.20 11.75 5.93
N GLU A 98 10.29 10.83 4.97
CA GLU A 98 11.39 10.79 4.00
C GLU A 98 11.14 11.66 2.76
N GLY A 99 9.88 12.06 2.52
CA GLY A 99 9.48 12.93 1.42
C GLY A 99 9.79 14.41 1.65
N ASP A 100 9.61 15.21 0.60
CA ASP A 100 9.65 16.67 0.67
C ASP A 100 8.70 17.32 -0.35
N THR A 101 8.57 18.66 -0.34
CA THR A 101 7.62 19.37 -1.21
C THR A 101 8.02 19.44 -2.69
N ASN A 102 9.24 19.05 -3.07
CA ASN A 102 9.64 18.91 -4.47
C ASN A 102 9.05 17.64 -5.10
N TRP A 103 8.79 16.63 -4.27
CA TRP A 103 8.00 15.48 -4.66
C TRP A 103 6.52 15.84 -4.56
N GLY A 104 5.97 16.30 -5.69
CA GLY A 104 4.65 16.90 -5.78
C GLY A 104 3.48 15.91 -5.72
N THR A 105 2.35 16.37 -6.27
CA THR A 105 1.08 15.65 -6.34
C THR A 105 0.88 14.92 -7.67
N ASP A 106 -0.16 14.08 -7.71
CA ASP A 106 -0.81 13.62 -8.93
C ASP A 106 -2.11 14.43 -9.13
N SER A 107 -2.25 15.13 -10.25
CA SER A 107 -3.40 15.99 -10.51
C SER A 107 -4.70 15.22 -10.69
N ASP A 108 -4.65 14.00 -11.24
CA ASP A 108 -5.86 13.19 -11.43
C ASP A 108 -6.44 12.74 -10.08
N LEU A 109 -5.56 12.52 -9.08
CA LEU A 109 -5.95 12.26 -7.70
C LEU A 109 -6.65 13.47 -7.05
N GLU A 110 -6.05 14.67 -7.16
CA GLU A 110 -6.64 15.88 -6.58
C GLU A 110 -7.99 16.23 -7.21
N ASP A 111 -8.07 16.15 -8.53
CA ASP A 111 -9.28 16.47 -9.30
C ASP A 111 -10.42 15.49 -8.97
N GLU A 112 -10.16 14.19 -8.91
CA GLU A 112 -11.19 13.18 -8.61
C GLU A 112 -11.67 13.25 -7.15
N LEU A 113 -10.75 13.45 -6.20
CA LEU A 113 -11.10 13.49 -4.78
C LEU A 113 -11.59 14.88 -4.32
N GLY A 114 -11.45 15.91 -5.14
CA GLY A 114 -11.78 17.29 -4.78
C GLY A 114 -10.92 17.84 -3.65
N ILE A 115 -9.66 17.39 -3.56
CA ILE A 115 -8.67 17.80 -2.57
C ILE A 115 -7.56 18.63 -3.22
N THR A 116 -6.73 19.29 -2.42
CA THR A 116 -5.62 20.12 -2.92
C THR A 116 -4.45 20.10 -1.94
N ASN A 117 -3.27 20.51 -2.40
CA ASN A 117 -2.04 20.64 -1.59
C ASN A 117 -1.56 19.30 -1.02
N THR A 118 -1.69 18.24 -1.82
CA THR A 118 -1.07 16.94 -1.53
C THR A 118 0.38 16.91 -2.02
N PHE A 119 1.20 16.08 -1.39
CA PHE A 119 2.62 15.91 -1.71
C PHE A 119 2.99 14.43 -1.58
N ASN A 120 4.17 14.09 -2.10
CA ASN A 120 4.75 12.76 -2.04
C ASN A 120 3.90 11.68 -2.70
N ALA A 121 3.22 12.04 -3.80
CA ALA A 121 2.39 11.12 -4.54
C ALA A 121 3.25 10.07 -5.29
N THR A 122 2.90 8.79 -5.16
CA THR A 122 3.36 7.76 -6.08
C THR A 122 2.16 7.24 -6.85
N SER A 123 2.20 7.35 -8.18
CA SER A 123 1.20 6.74 -9.05
C SER A 123 1.85 5.83 -10.09
N ILE A 124 1.13 4.77 -10.45
CA ILE A 124 1.44 3.95 -11.62
C ILE A 124 0.17 3.96 -12.49
N GLU A 125 0.33 4.44 -13.72
CA GLU A 125 -0.73 4.46 -14.73
C GLU A 125 -0.44 3.40 -15.79
N PHE A 126 -1.48 2.71 -16.24
CA PHE A 126 -1.40 1.73 -17.31
C PHE A 126 -2.77 1.51 -17.96
N ASP A 127 -2.76 1.12 -19.22
CA ASP A 127 -3.96 0.64 -19.92
C ASP A 127 -4.09 -0.87 -19.72
N PHE A 128 -5.32 -1.36 -19.59
CA PHE A 128 -5.57 -2.80 -19.57
C PHE A 128 -6.80 -3.21 -20.37
N ILE A 129 -6.76 -4.43 -20.92
CA ILE A 129 -7.89 -5.12 -21.53
C ILE A 129 -8.10 -6.43 -20.80
N SER A 130 -9.31 -6.66 -20.29
CA SER A 130 -9.68 -7.91 -19.62
C SER A 130 -10.59 -8.75 -20.51
N ALA A 131 -10.33 -10.06 -20.56
CA ALA A 131 -11.26 -11.02 -21.15
C ALA A 131 -12.48 -11.32 -20.25
N LEU A 132 -12.46 -10.82 -19.01
CA LEU A 132 -13.52 -11.01 -18.01
C LEU A 132 -14.38 -9.75 -17.88
N ASP A 133 -15.63 -9.93 -17.47
CA ASP A 133 -16.58 -8.85 -17.17
C ASP A 133 -16.37 -8.21 -15.79
N LYS A 134 -15.36 -8.69 -15.05
CA LYS A 134 -15.04 -8.24 -13.70
C LYS A 134 -13.53 -8.20 -13.46
N VAL A 135 -13.08 -7.06 -12.94
CA VAL A 135 -11.73 -6.87 -12.37
C VAL A 135 -11.89 -6.54 -10.89
N ARG A 136 -10.99 -7.07 -10.06
CA ARG A 136 -10.95 -6.81 -8.63
C ARG A 136 -9.53 -6.45 -8.24
N PHE A 137 -9.40 -5.40 -7.44
CA PHE A 137 -8.17 -5.04 -6.78
C PHE A 137 -8.33 -5.30 -5.28
N GLU A 138 -7.37 -5.99 -4.69
CA GLU A 138 -7.23 -6.14 -3.25
C GLU A 138 -6.11 -5.21 -2.79
N TYR A 139 -6.35 -4.46 -1.73
CA TYR A 139 -5.42 -3.43 -1.25
C TYR A 139 -5.42 -3.37 0.27
N ILE A 140 -4.31 -2.86 0.81
CA ILE A 140 -4.15 -2.51 2.22
C ILE A 140 -3.55 -1.11 2.27
N LEU A 141 -4.19 -0.23 3.02
CA LEU A 141 -3.57 1.01 3.45
C LEU A 141 -2.82 0.75 4.76
N ALA A 142 -1.52 1.00 4.77
CA ALA A 142 -0.68 0.95 5.96
C ALA A 142 -0.10 2.34 6.22
N SER A 143 -0.15 2.78 7.47
CA SER A 143 0.26 4.13 7.85
C SER A 143 0.65 4.17 9.32
N GLU A 144 1.66 4.96 9.65
CA GLU A 144 2.12 5.15 11.04
C GLU A 144 1.22 6.12 11.82
N GLU A 145 0.40 6.91 11.12
CA GLU A 145 -0.61 7.79 11.69
C GLU A 145 -1.67 7.05 12.48
N TYR A 146 -1.88 5.75 12.20
CA TYR A 146 -2.70 4.86 13.03
C TYR A 146 -2.22 4.76 14.48
N LEU A 147 -0.93 5.00 14.73
CA LEU A 147 -0.33 4.99 16.05
C LEU A 147 -0.34 6.38 16.72
N GLN A 148 -0.78 7.42 16.02
CA GLN A 148 -0.69 8.80 16.48
C GLN A 148 -2.07 9.45 16.60
N SER A 149 -2.63 9.41 17.82
CA SER A 149 -3.98 9.90 18.13
C SER A 149 -4.23 11.37 17.74
N ALA A 150 -3.19 12.19 17.66
CA ALA A 150 -3.30 13.60 17.31
C ALA A 150 -3.45 13.84 15.79
N TYR A 151 -3.01 12.91 14.94
CA TYR A 151 -2.95 13.11 13.49
C TYR A 151 -4.04 12.35 12.75
N ILE A 152 -4.46 11.18 13.27
CA ILE A 152 -5.42 10.31 12.59
C ILE A 152 -6.74 11.01 12.22
N CYS A 153 -7.32 11.81 13.11
CA CYS A 153 -8.64 12.43 12.89
C CYS A 153 -8.68 13.49 11.78
N ASN A 154 -7.53 14.11 11.47
CA ASN A 154 -7.42 15.17 10.46
C ASN A 154 -6.38 14.84 9.39
N ASN A 155 -5.95 13.58 9.32
CA ASN A 155 -4.98 13.13 8.32
C ASN A 155 -5.59 13.31 6.91
N GLN A 156 -4.75 13.71 5.97
CA GLN A 156 -5.13 13.96 4.58
C GLN A 156 -4.43 13.01 3.60
N ASP A 157 -3.74 12.00 4.12
CA ASP A 157 -3.17 10.95 3.29
C ASP A 157 -4.31 10.11 2.75
N VAL A 158 -4.21 9.80 1.47
CA VAL A 158 -5.27 9.14 0.72
C VAL A 158 -4.69 8.08 -0.20
N PHE A 159 -5.47 7.05 -0.42
CA PHE A 159 -5.26 6.05 -1.44
C PHE A 159 -6.47 6.05 -2.38
N ALA A 160 -6.23 5.96 -3.68
CA ALA A 160 -7.26 5.86 -4.69
C ALA A 160 -6.90 4.81 -5.74
N LEU A 161 -7.94 4.26 -6.38
CA LEU A 161 -7.82 3.47 -7.59
C LEU A 161 -8.64 4.19 -8.65
N LEU A 162 -7.97 4.89 -9.54
CA LEU A 162 -8.60 5.71 -10.56
C LEU A 162 -8.77 4.89 -11.84
N ILE A 163 -9.99 4.88 -12.39
CA ILE A 163 -10.28 4.23 -13.67
C ILE A 163 -10.99 5.19 -14.61
N ARG A 164 -10.75 4.98 -15.90
CA ARG A 164 -11.41 5.69 -17.00
C ARG A 164 -11.33 4.84 -18.25
N GLU A 165 -12.26 5.02 -19.18
CA GLU A 165 -12.11 4.43 -20.51
C GLU A 165 -10.90 5.03 -21.23
N ALA A 166 -9.97 4.18 -21.70
CA ALA A 166 -8.72 4.61 -22.34
C ALA A 166 -8.95 5.54 -23.56
N SER A 167 -10.05 5.35 -24.30
CA SER A 167 -10.41 6.20 -25.44
C SER A 167 -11.12 7.51 -25.06
N SER A 168 -11.46 7.71 -23.80
CA SER A 168 -12.14 8.91 -23.32
C SER A 168 -11.13 10.04 -23.06
N ALA A 169 -11.63 11.26 -22.91
CA ALA A 169 -10.89 12.39 -22.32
C ALA A 169 -11.68 12.98 -21.13
N GLY A 170 -12.66 12.23 -20.63
CA GLY A 170 -13.42 12.60 -19.43
C GLY A 170 -12.58 12.48 -18.15
N PRO A 171 -13.17 12.76 -16.98
CA PRO A 171 -12.50 12.60 -15.71
C PRO A 171 -12.29 11.11 -15.38
N TYR A 172 -11.30 10.83 -14.52
CA TYR A 172 -11.18 9.55 -13.84
C TYR A 172 -12.36 9.31 -12.89
N THR A 173 -12.46 8.11 -12.35
CA THR A 173 -13.41 7.76 -11.29
C THR A 173 -12.70 6.89 -10.28
N ASN A 174 -12.77 7.27 -8.99
CA ASN A 174 -12.21 6.48 -7.92
C ASN A 174 -13.12 5.28 -7.58
N ILE A 175 -12.59 4.07 -7.71
CA ILE A 175 -13.27 2.83 -7.33
C ILE A 175 -12.83 2.27 -5.97
N ALA A 176 -11.87 2.91 -5.30
CA ALA A 176 -11.47 2.61 -3.93
C ALA A 176 -12.13 3.60 -2.96
N ASN A 177 -13.33 3.26 -2.46
CA ASN A 177 -14.04 4.07 -1.47
C ASN A 177 -14.48 3.20 -0.29
N VAL A 178 -14.69 3.82 0.86
CA VAL A 178 -15.16 3.16 2.07
C VAL A 178 -16.51 3.73 2.55
N GLY A 179 -17.35 2.83 3.07
CA GLY A 179 -18.60 3.19 3.72
C GLY A 179 -19.70 3.67 2.76
N PRO A 180 -20.89 3.97 3.29
CA PRO A 180 -22.05 4.36 2.50
C PRO A 180 -21.98 5.79 1.94
N GLN A 181 -21.02 6.61 2.41
CA GLN A 181 -20.78 7.97 1.92
C GLN A 181 -19.77 8.01 0.76
N ASN A 182 -19.18 6.88 0.39
CA ASN A 182 -18.04 6.79 -0.53
C ASN A 182 -16.87 7.70 -0.08
N ASP A 183 -16.50 7.63 1.20
CA ASP A 183 -15.35 8.38 1.70
C ASP A 183 -14.05 7.81 1.04
N PRO A 184 -13.04 8.64 0.73
CA PRO A 184 -11.75 8.16 0.24
C PRO A 184 -11.08 7.22 1.24
N ILE A 185 -10.23 6.30 0.77
CA ILE A 185 -9.44 5.43 1.64
C ILE A 185 -8.34 6.27 2.32
N SER A 186 -8.44 6.46 3.63
CA SER A 186 -7.56 7.33 4.41
C SER A 186 -7.51 6.87 5.88
N PRO A 187 -6.43 7.13 6.63
CA PRO A 187 -6.43 6.97 8.08
C PRO A 187 -7.54 7.79 8.77
N GLY A 188 -7.95 8.93 8.18
CA GLY A 188 -9.03 9.77 8.71
C GLY A 188 -10.45 9.25 8.45
N SER A 189 -10.63 8.27 7.57
CA SER A 189 -11.94 7.69 7.21
C SER A 189 -12.11 6.23 7.65
N ILE A 190 -11.03 5.60 8.13
CA ILE A 190 -11.00 4.20 8.57
C ILE A 190 -10.22 4.17 9.88
N HIS A 191 -10.89 4.25 11.03
CA HIS A 191 -10.21 4.18 12.33
C HIS A 191 -11.18 3.91 13.50
N PRO A 192 -10.74 3.26 14.59
CA PRO A 192 -11.55 3.13 15.80
C PRO A 192 -11.76 4.50 16.47
N GLU A 193 -12.65 4.56 17.45
CA GLU A 193 -12.81 5.77 18.27
C GLU A 193 -11.47 6.14 18.95
N ILE A 194 -11.09 7.40 18.80
CA ILE A 194 -9.95 7.98 19.49
C ILE A 194 -10.50 8.86 20.60
N PHE A 195 -10.54 8.30 21.81
CA PHE A 195 -11.18 8.94 22.96
C PHE A 195 -10.70 10.38 23.16
N GLY A 196 -11.64 11.33 23.12
CA GLY A 196 -11.37 12.77 23.28
C GLY A 196 -10.91 13.51 22.02
N PHE A 197 -10.77 12.83 20.88
CA PHE A 197 -10.36 13.43 19.61
C PHE A 197 -11.42 13.27 18.52
N CYS A 198 -11.82 12.03 18.18
CA CYS A 198 -12.84 11.79 17.15
C CYS A 198 -13.56 10.44 17.35
N SER A 199 -14.81 10.38 16.91
CA SER A 199 -15.61 9.14 16.90
C SER A 199 -15.06 8.13 15.90
N ALA A 200 -15.36 6.84 16.10
CA ALA A 200 -15.01 5.81 15.14
C ALA A 200 -15.52 6.13 13.72
N LYS A 201 -14.73 5.71 12.73
CA LYS A 201 -15.02 5.70 11.30
C LYS A 201 -14.85 4.27 10.78
N ASN A 202 -15.57 3.94 9.70
CA ASN A 202 -15.72 2.62 9.05
C ASN A 202 -14.88 1.45 9.58
#